data_AF-A0A496QAQ5-F1
#
_entry.id   AF-A0A496QAQ5-F1
#
_cell.length_a   1.000
_cell.length_b   1.000
_cell.length_c   1.000
_cell.angle_alpha   90.00
_cell.angle_beta   90.00
_cell.angle_gamma   90.00
#
_symmetry.space_group_name_H-M   'P 1'
#
loop_
_entity.id
_entity.type
_entity.pdbx_description
1 polymer ?
#
loop_
_entity_poly.entity_id
_entity_poly.type
_entity_poly.pdbx_seq_one_letter_code
_entity_poly.pdbx_strand_id
1 'polypeptide(L)'
;MYAVINVLSPVLRNVFEVSVYQAKWALGAVIFLGLSGLFFQFGAFMKQTKRFSFTFYSFATCNAGASLLIQLVKILRSGFEWIGVEFLSDQPFAHDSIFITMGMVSLVFTSLFFLYSAIVLWKETKD
;
A
#
# COMPACT_ATOMS: atom_id res chain seq x y z
N MET A 1 -17.70 14.93 9.91
CA MET A 1 -16.30 14.84 10.38
C MET A 1 -16.20 14.37 11.83
N TYR A 2 -16.84 15.05 12.80
CA TYR A 2 -16.75 14.66 14.22
C TYR A 2 -17.24 13.22 14.53
N ALA A 3 -18.34 12.78 13.91
CA ALA A 3 -18.84 11.41 14.08
C ALA A 3 -17.91 10.35 13.48
N VAL A 4 -17.25 10.67 12.35
CA VAL A 4 -16.29 9.78 11.70
C VAL A 4 -15.05 9.62 12.57
N ILE A 5 -14.54 10.71 13.16
CA ILE A 5 -13.40 10.69 14.06
C ILE A 5 -13.71 9.92 15.35
N ASN A 6 -14.91 10.07 15.93
CA ASN A 6 -15.27 9.34 17.15
C ASN A 6 -15.56 7.86 16.93
N VAL A 7 -15.97 7.45 15.72
CA VAL A 7 -16.14 6.02 15.38
C VAL A 7 -14.80 5.40 14.97
N LEU A 8 -13.96 6.14 14.24
CA LEU A 8 -12.61 5.68 13.91
C LEU A 8 -11.65 5.75 15.08
N SER A 9 -11.84 6.62 16.07
CA SER A 9 -10.93 6.77 17.22
C SER A 9 -10.76 5.50 18.05
N PRO A 10 -11.82 4.78 18.49
CA PRO A 10 -11.66 3.53 19.21
C PRO A 10 -11.14 2.41 18.31
N VAL A 11 -11.48 2.41 17.02
CA VAL A 11 -10.93 1.46 16.03
C VAL A 11 -9.44 1.70 15.81
N LEU A 12 -9.03 2.97 15.64
CA LEU A 12 -7.64 3.39 15.57
C LEU A 12 -6.92 3.06 16.86
N ARG A 13 -7.51 3.29 18.03
CA ARG A 13 -6.90 3.00 19.33
C ARG A 13 -6.68 1.50 19.53
N ASN A 14 -7.66 0.66 19.16
CA ASN A 14 -7.52 -0.79 19.18
C ASN A 14 -6.51 -1.29 18.12
N VAL A 15 -6.45 -0.66 16.94
CA VAL A 15 -5.44 -0.95 15.89
C VAL A 15 -4.05 -0.45 16.27
N PHE A 16 -3.93 0.62 17.05
CA PHE A 16 -2.66 1.14 17.58
C PHE A 16 -2.18 0.36 18.81
N GLU A 17 -3.07 -0.35 19.52
CA GLU A 17 -2.70 -1.32 20.56
C GLU A 17 -2.35 -2.71 19.98
N VAL A 18 -2.66 -2.99 18.71
CA VAL A 18 -2.01 -4.10 17.99
C VAL A 18 -0.52 -3.79 17.95
N SER A 19 0.31 -4.66 18.52
CA SER A 19 1.74 -4.41 18.60
C SER A 19 2.26 -4.09 17.20
N VAL A 20 2.95 -2.96 17.05
CA VAL A 20 3.59 -2.55 15.77
C VAL A 20 4.46 -3.67 15.18
N TYR A 21 4.91 -4.60 16.03
CA TYR A 21 5.65 -5.80 15.66
C TYR A 21 4.83 -6.86 14.92
N GLN A 22 3.54 -7.00 15.24
CA GLN A 22 2.61 -7.91 14.56
C GLN A 22 2.19 -7.34 13.20
N ALA A 23 1.82 -6.05 13.13
CA ALA A 23 1.33 -5.37 11.92
C ALA A 23 2.42 -4.88 10.94
N LYS A 24 3.69 -5.26 11.14
CA LYS A 24 4.84 -4.64 10.48
C LYS A 24 4.83 -4.72 8.95
N TRP A 25 4.28 -5.78 8.36
CA TRP A 25 4.24 -5.94 6.91
C TRP A 25 3.05 -5.24 6.28
N ALA A 26 1.89 -5.24 6.97
CA ALA A 26 0.76 -4.42 6.55
C ALA A 26 1.14 -2.93 6.55
N LEU A 27 1.79 -2.46 7.62
CA LEU A 27 2.33 -1.09 7.70
C LEU A 27 3.41 -0.85 6.64
N GLY A 28 4.34 -1.79 6.46
CA GLY A 28 5.36 -1.69 5.41
C GLY A 28 4.76 -1.54 4.02
N ALA A 29 3.80 -2.39 3.66
CA ALA A 29 3.11 -2.32 2.36
C ALA A 29 2.43 -0.97 2.15
N VAL A 30 1.77 -0.43 3.16
CA VAL A 30 1.12 0.89 3.11
C VAL A 30 2.14 2.02 3.01
N ILE A 31 3.24 1.98 3.78
CA ILE A 31 4.29 3.01 3.74
C ILE A 31 4.96 3.03 2.37
N PHE A 32 5.33 1.86 1.84
CA PHE A 32 5.92 1.77 0.50
C PHE A 32 4.97 2.30 -0.57
N LEU A 33 3.69 1.96 -0.49
CA LEU A 33 2.69 2.47 -1.42
C LEU A 33 2.47 3.99 -1.30
N GLY A 34 2.46 4.51 -0.07
CA GLY A 34 2.33 5.94 0.21
C GLY A 34 3.53 6.74 -0.31
N LEU A 35 4.75 6.28 -0.03
CA LEU A 35 5.98 6.86 -0.57
C LEU A 35 5.99 6.82 -2.10
N SER A 36 5.54 5.71 -2.67
CA SER A 36 5.39 5.57 -4.12
C SER A 36 4.47 6.64 -4.71
N GLY A 37 3.31 6.88 -4.08
CA GLY A 37 2.38 7.95 -4.44
C GLY A 37 2.99 9.35 -4.35
N LEU A 38 3.74 9.64 -3.29
CA LEU A 38 4.44 10.91 -3.13
C LEU A 38 5.50 11.12 -4.22
N PHE A 39 6.35 10.13 -4.47
CA PHE A 39 7.35 10.22 -5.54
C PHE A 39 6.70 10.38 -6.91
N PHE A 40 5.57 9.71 -7.16
CA PHE A 40 4.84 9.87 -8.40
C PHE A 40 4.33 11.31 -8.59
N GLN A 41 3.78 11.94 -7.55
CA GLN A 41 3.34 13.34 -7.60
C GLN A 41 4.51 14.31 -7.78
N PHE A 42 5.64 14.09 -7.10
CA PHE A 42 6.85 14.89 -7.30
C PHE A 42 7.40 14.73 -8.73
N GLY A 43 7.36 13.52 -9.29
CA GLY A 43 7.71 13.27 -10.69
C GLY A 43 6.83 14.06 -11.65
N ALA A 44 5.51 14.06 -11.43
CA ALA A 44 4.57 14.85 -12.23
C ALA A 44 4.85 16.36 -12.16
N PHE A 45 5.14 16.88 -10.95
CA PHE A 45 5.52 18.29 -10.76
C PHE A 45 6.83 18.64 -11.47
N MET A 46 7.84 17.77 -11.38
CA MET A 46 9.12 17.97 -12.06
C MET A 46 8.97 17.93 -13.59
N LYS A 47 8.13 17.03 -14.11
CA LYS A 47 7.80 16.98 -15.55
C LYS A 47 7.12 18.26 -16.02
N GLN A 48 6.17 18.79 -15.24
CA GLN A 48 5.51 20.07 -15.56
C GLN A 48 6.48 21.26 -15.61
N THR A 49 7.52 21.23 -14.77
CA THR A 49 8.57 22.27 -14.77
C THR A 49 9.69 22.02 -15.79
N LYS A 50 9.52 21.05 -16.71
CA LYS A 50 10.52 20.61 -17.71
C LYS A 50 11.87 20.20 -17.07
N ARG A 51 11.83 19.68 -15.85
CA ARG A 51 13.00 19.18 -15.12
C ARG A 51 13.05 17.67 -15.16
N PHE A 52 14.22 17.11 -14.84
CA PHE A 52 14.46 15.67 -14.84
C PHE A 52 13.52 14.95 -13.87
N SER A 53 12.55 14.20 -14.42
CA SER A 53 11.47 13.56 -13.68
C SER A 53 11.64 12.04 -13.54
N PHE A 54 12.50 11.45 -14.37
CA PHE A 54 12.81 10.03 -14.44
C PHE A 54 13.17 9.40 -13.08
N THR A 55 14.01 10.06 -12.28
CA THR A 55 14.40 9.57 -10.96
C THR A 55 13.21 9.36 -10.04
N PHE A 56 12.27 10.31 -10.03
CA PHE A 56 11.08 10.24 -9.17
C PHE A 56 10.13 9.12 -9.60
N TYR A 57 9.91 8.94 -10.90
CA TYR A 57 9.09 7.83 -11.40
C TYR A 57 9.76 6.47 -11.19
N SER A 58 11.10 6.41 -11.22
CA SER A 58 11.86 5.20 -10.87
C SER A 58 11.63 4.82 -9.41
N PHE A 59 11.78 5.77 -8.49
CA PHE A 59 11.50 5.54 -7.07
C PHE A 59 10.03 5.20 -6.81
N ALA A 60 9.09 5.84 -7.52
CA ALA A 60 7.68 5.48 -7.43
C ALA A 60 7.47 4.01 -7.82
N THR A 61 7.96 3.60 -9.00
CA THR A 61 7.79 2.24 -9.51
C THR A 61 8.43 1.20 -8.59
N CYS A 62 9.66 1.45 -8.10
CA CYS A 62 10.34 0.56 -7.16
C CYS A 62 9.58 0.39 -5.83
N ASN A 63 9.08 1.49 -5.25
CA ASN A 63 8.33 1.43 -4.00
C ASN A 63 6.96 0.73 -4.18
N ALA A 64 6.27 0.97 -5.30
CA ALA A 64 5.04 0.24 -5.63
C ALA A 64 5.31 -1.27 -5.81
N GLY A 65 6.43 -1.62 -6.48
CA GLY A 65 6.88 -3.00 -6.65
C GLY A 65 7.22 -3.67 -5.32
N ALA A 66 7.90 -2.96 -4.41
CA ALA A 66 8.20 -3.46 -3.07
C ALA A 66 6.91 -3.72 -2.26
N SER A 67 5.95 -2.80 -2.31
CA SER A 67 4.63 -2.98 -1.69
C SER A 67 3.89 -4.20 -2.25
N LEU A 68 3.88 -4.36 -3.59
CA LEU A 68 3.31 -5.54 -4.25
C LEU A 68 3.97 -6.83 -3.80
N LEU A 69 5.30 -6.86 -3.73
CA LEU A 69 6.03 -8.06 -3.35
C LEU A 69 5.71 -8.49 -1.92
N ILE A 70 5.58 -7.53 -0.99
CA ILE A 70 5.13 -7.81 0.37
C ILE A 70 3.73 -8.44 0.35
N GLN A 71 2.79 -7.84 -0.39
CA GLN A 71 1.42 -8.35 -0.47
C GLN A 71 1.36 -9.76 -1.08
N LEU A 72 2.10 -10.02 -2.16
CA LEU A 72 2.15 -11.34 -2.79
C LEU A 72 2.72 -12.40 -1.84
N VAL A 73 3.84 -12.11 -1.17
CA VAL A 73 4.45 -13.04 -0.20
C VAL A 73 3.49 -13.36 0.94
N LYS A 74 2.72 -12.36 1.40
CA LYS A 74 1.74 -12.54 2.47
C LYS A 74 0.51 -13.30 2.03
N ILE A 75 -0.01 -13.03 0.84
CA ILE A 75 -1.13 -13.77 0.26
C ILE A 75 -0.77 -15.24 0.03
N LEU A 76 0.47 -15.53 -0.40
CA LEU A 76 0.94 -16.92 -0.54
C LEU A 76 1.04 -17.67 0.79
N ARG A 77 1.28 -16.97 1.91
CA ARG A 77 1.43 -17.59 3.24
C ARG A 77 0.13 -17.69 4.01
N SER A 78 -0.71 -16.66 3.94
CA SER A 78 -1.87 -16.49 4.82
C SER A 78 -3.17 -16.24 4.03
N GLY A 79 -3.16 -16.39 2.70
CA GLY A 79 -4.33 -16.13 1.86
C GLY A 79 -4.69 -14.64 1.74
N PHE A 80 -5.86 -14.36 1.17
CA PHE A 80 -6.32 -12.97 1.00
C PHE A 80 -6.70 -12.27 2.31
N GLU A 81 -6.93 -13.03 3.37
CA GLU A 81 -7.17 -12.56 4.74
C GLU A 81 -5.90 -12.12 5.48
N TRP A 82 -4.72 -12.17 4.84
CA TRP A 82 -3.43 -11.88 5.48
C TRP A 82 -3.40 -10.58 6.28
N ILE A 83 -4.15 -9.55 5.88
CA ILE A 83 -4.28 -8.29 6.63
C ILE A 83 -4.94 -8.57 7.98
N GLY A 84 -6.06 -9.27 8.00
CA GLY A 84 -6.77 -9.65 9.23
C GLY A 84 -5.92 -10.54 10.12
N VAL A 85 -5.29 -11.57 9.56
CA VAL A 85 -4.37 -12.48 10.28
C VAL A 85 -3.21 -11.72 10.91
N GLU A 86 -2.72 -10.67 10.25
CA GLU A 86 -1.60 -9.90 10.75
C GLU A 86 -1.99 -8.90 11.86
N PHE A 87 -3.20 -8.34 11.81
CA PHE A 87 -3.71 -7.43 12.85
C PHE A 87 -4.30 -8.15 14.06
N LEU A 88 -4.95 -9.30 13.85
CA LEU A 88 -5.74 -9.98 14.86
C LEU A 88 -5.22 -11.38 15.22
N SER A 89 -4.11 -11.83 14.60
CA SER A 89 -3.60 -13.21 14.73
C SER A 89 -4.65 -14.25 14.30
N ASP A 90 -4.56 -15.50 14.76
CA ASP A 90 -5.52 -16.59 14.42
C ASP A 90 -6.88 -16.46 15.15
N GLN A 91 -7.34 -15.24 15.44
CA GLN A 91 -8.70 -15.06 15.97
C GLN A 91 -9.74 -15.33 14.87
N PRO A 92 -10.92 -15.87 15.19
CA PRO A 92 -11.96 -16.13 14.19
C PRO A 92 -12.34 -14.90 13.36
N PHE A 93 -12.26 -13.71 13.97
CA PHE A 93 -12.53 -12.43 13.31
C PHE A 93 -11.49 -12.03 12.25
N ALA A 94 -10.27 -12.57 12.31
CA ALA A 94 -9.21 -12.31 11.34
C ALA A 94 -9.52 -12.85 9.94
N HIS A 95 -10.35 -13.90 9.90
CA HIS A 95 -10.78 -14.61 8.69
C HIS A 95 -12.11 -14.08 8.13
N ASP A 96 -12.60 -12.96 8.67
CA ASP A 96 -13.85 -12.38 8.20
C ASP A 96 -13.71 -11.87 6.74
N SER A 97 -14.81 -11.96 6.02
CA SER A 97 -15.02 -11.48 4.65
C SER A 97 -14.50 -10.06 4.42
N ILE A 98 -14.54 -9.21 5.44
CA ILE A 98 -14.02 -7.84 5.41
C ILE A 98 -12.51 -7.84 5.15
N PHE A 99 -11.73 -8.65 5.87
CA PHE A 99 -10.27 -8.68 5.71
C PHE A 99 -9.85 -9.32 4.39
N ILE A 100 -10.57 -10.33 3.94
CA ILE A 100 -10.40 -10.93 2.60
C ILE A 100 -10.62 -9.87 1.52
N THR A 101 -11.69 -9.09 1.64
CA THR A 101 -12.03 -8.01 0.70
C THR A 101 -10.96 -6.91 0.73
N MET A 102 -10.51 -6.50 1.92
CA MET A 102 -9.44 -5.52 2.06
C MET A 102 -8.13 -5.99 1.41
N GLY A 103 -7.76 -7.26 1.59
CA GLY A 103 -6.57 -7.85 0.96
C GLY A 103 -6.68 -7.88 -0.57
N MET A 104 -7.84 -8.25 -1.12
CA MET A 104 -8.08 -8.22 -2.56
C MET A 104 -8.04 -6.79 -3.13
N VAL A 105 -8.76 -5.85 -2.51
CA VAL A 105 -8.80 -4.45 -2.97
C VAL A 105 -7.40 -3.84 -2.91
N SER A 106 -6.65 -4.09 -1.83
CA SER A 106 -5.27 -3.64 -1.70
C SER A 106 -4.41 -4.20 -2.84
N LEU A 107 -4.48 -5.50 -3.10
CA LEU A 107 -3.69 -6.14 -4.15
C LEU A 107 -4.00 -5.54 -5.53
N VAL A 108 -5.29 -5.42 -5.87
CA VAL A 108 -5.74 -4.87 -7.15
C VAL A 108 -5.27 -3.42 -7.29
N PHE A 109 -5.46 -2.60 -6.26
CA PHE A 109 -5.05 -1.21 -6.27
C PHE A 109 -3.53 -1.07 -6.45
N THR A 110 -2.73 -1.78 -5.66
CA THR A 110 -1.27 -1.72 -5.76
C THR A 110 -0.77 -2.27 -7.10
N SER A 111 -1.43 -3.28 -7.67
CA SER A 111 -1.12 -3.83 -8.99
C SER A 111 -1.35 -2.80 -10.09
N LEU A 112 -2.52 -2.15 -10.09
CA LEU A 112 -2.85 -1.09 -11.04
C LEU A 112 -1.91 0.10 -10.90
N PHE A 113 -1.58 0.48 -9.67
CA PHE A 113 -0.68 1.60 -9.40
C PHE A 113 0.76 1.30 -9.86
N PHE A 114 1.25 0.09 -9.63
CA PHE A 114 2.55 -0.36 -10.13
C PHE A 114 2.59 -0.37 -11.66
N LEU A 115 1.58 -0.94 -12.32
CA LEU A 115 1.50 -0.94 -13.79
C LEU A 115 1.48 0.49 -14.35
N TYR A 116 0.69 1.37 -13.73
CA TYR A 116 0.61 2.76 -14.15
C TYR A 116 1.94 3.50 -14.00
N SER A 117 2.61 3.35 -12.84
CA SER A 117 3.92 3.96 -12.60
C SER A 117 5.00 3.42 -13.55
N ALA A 118 5.01 2.12 -13.81
CA ALA A 118 5.92 1.49 -14.78
C ALA A 118 5.69 1.99 -16.21
N ILE A 119 4.43 2.16 -16.64
CA ILE A 119 4.10 2.71 -17.96
C ILE A 119 4.60 4.15 -18.09
N VAL A 120 4.43 4.97 -17.05
CA VAL A 120 4.90 6.36 -17.05
C VAL A 120 6.42 6.43 -17.09
N LEU A 121 7.11 5.59 -16.32
CA LEU A 121 8.57 5.48 -16.35
C LEU A 121 9.09 5.06 -17.73
N TRP A 122 8.44 4.09 -18.37
CA TRP A 122 8.79 3.64 -19.72
C TRP A 122 8.63 4.76 -20.76
N LYS A 123 7.62 5.63 -20.61
CA LYS A 123 7.46 6.79 -21.49
C LYS A 123 8.61 7.79 -21.31
N GLU A 124 9.06 8.04 -20.09
CA GLU A 124 10.22 8.90 -19.83
C GLU A 124 11.53 8.38 -20.41
N THR A 125 11.67 7.07 -20.64
CA THR A 125 12.87 6.52 -21.31
C THR A 125 12.87 6.70 -22.83
N LYS A 126 11.72 7.08 -23.40
CA LYS A 126 11.54 7.23 -24.85
C LYS A 126 11.49 8.69 -25.31
N ASP A 127 11.21 9.60 -24.38
CA ASP A 127 11.27 11.07 -24.57
C ASP A 127 12.72 11.56 -24.40
#